data_AF-A0A8J6C176-F1
#
_entry.id   AF-A0A8J6C176-F1
#
_cell.length_a   1.000
_cell.length_b   1.000
_cell.length_c   1.000
_cell.angle_alpha   90.00
_cell.angle_beta   90.00
_cell.angle_gamma   90.00
#
_symmetry.space_group_name_H-M   'P 1'
#
loop_
_entity.id
_entity.type
_entity.pdbx_description
1 polymer ?
#
loop_
_entity_poly.entity_id
_entity_poly.type
_entity_poly.pdbx_seq_one_letter_code
_entity_poly.pdbx_strand_id
1 'polypeptide(L)' 'MGMPIESEIRNIIVMAVGSLIFALIGSVGCFCWGKNGVVYRTIIIGGAFCIWLLWICTFMAQMNPQLLPARPEYWLDQH' A
#
# COMPACT_ATOMS: atom_id res chain seq x y z
N MET A 1 18.62 -2.84 15.71
CA MET A 1 18.53 -4.09 14.92
C MET A 1 18.49 -3.67 13.46
N GLY A 2 19.61 -3.75 12.74
CA GLY A 2 19.65 -3.36 11.32
C GLY A 2 18.91 -4.41 10.50
N MET A 3 18.03 -3.98 9.60
CA MET A 3 17.37 -4.91 8.68
C MET A 3 18.39 -5.50 7.69
N PRO A 4 18.27 -6.79 7.33
CA PRO A 4 19.11 -7.38 6.30
C PRO A 4 18.86 -6.71 4.94
N ILE A 5 19.92 -6.49 4.16
CA ILE A 5 19.87 -5.82 2.85
C ILE A 5 18.85 -6.46 1.89
N GLU A 6 18.64 -7.78 1.98
CA GLU A 6 17.65 -8.47 1.14
C GLU A 6 16.20 -8.06 1.46
N SER A 7 15.88 -7.73 2.72
CA SER A 7 14.53 -7.25 3.06
C SER A 7 14.30 -5.82 2.60
N GLU A 8 15.33 -4.97 2.67
CA GLU A 8 15.28 -3.59 2.15
C GLU A 8 14.97 -3.60 0.65
N ILE A 9 15.71 -4.40 -0.13
CA ILE A 9 15.52 -4.53 -1.58
C ILE A 9 14.10 -5.02 -1.89
N ARG A 10 13.63 -6.05 -1.19
CA ARG A 10 12.27 -6.58 -1.37
C ARG A 10 11.21 -5.50 -1.09
N ASN A 11 11.37 -4.72 -0.02
CA ASN A 11 10.41 -3.67 0.34
C ASN A 11 10.38 -2.55 -0.72
N ILE A 12 11.55 -2.14 -1.21
CA ILE A 12 11.67 -1.14 -2.28
C ILE A 12 10.97 -1.63 -3.56
N ILE A 13 11.17 -2.89 -3.94
CA ILE A 13 10.52 -3.48 -5.12
C ILE A 13 9.00 -3.45 -4.96
N VAL A 14 8.47 -3.87 -3.81
CA VAL A 14 7.02 -3.86 -3.55
C VAL A 14 6.46 -2.44 -3.63
N MET A 15 7.14 -1.46 -3.04
CA MET A 15 6.75 -0.04 -3.12
C MET A 15 6.70 0.48 -4.56
N ALA A 16 7.75 0.19 -5.34
CA ALA A 16 7.87 0.67 -6.71
C ALA A 16 6.79 0.04 -7.60
N VAL A 17 6.61 -1.28 -7.52
CA VAL A 17 5.61 -2.01 -8.31
C VAL A 17 4.19 -1.58 -7.93
N GLY A 18 3.89 -1.52 -6.63
CA GLY A 18 2.57 -1.06 -6.16
C GLY A 18 2.25 0.34 -6.64
N SER A 19 3.18 1.28 -6.49
CA SER A 19 2.99 2.67 -6.95
C SER A 19 2.81 2.78 -8.46
N LEU A 20 3.53 1.96 -9.22
CA LEU A 20 3.40 1.93 -10.68
C LEU A 20 2.02 1.42 -11.12
N ILE A 21 1.46 0.42 -10.43
CA ILE A 21 0.09 -0.07 -10.70
C ILE A 21 -0.95 1.03 -10.46
N PHE A 22 -0.89 1.72 -9.31
CA PHE A 22 -1.83 2.80 -9.02
C PHE A 22 -1.67 4.00 -9.96
N ALA A 23 -0.44 4.31 -10.40
CA ALA A 23 -0.17 5.32 -11.41
C ALA A 23 -0.78 4.95 -12.77
N LEU A 24 -0.73 3.67 -13.16
CA LEU A 24 -1.36 3.17 -14.39
C LEU A 24 -2.89 3.25 -14.31
N ILE A 25 -3.49 2.94 -13.16
CA ILE A 25 -4.94 3.06 -12.95
C ILE A 25 -5.37 4.53 -13.08
N GLY A 26 -4.63 5.44 -12.43
CA GLY A 26 -4.90 6.88 -12.53
C GLY A 26 -4.74 7.42 -13.95
N SER A 27 -3.73 6.96 -14.69
CA SER A 27 -3.48 7.40 -16.07
C SER A 27 -4.54 6.89 -17.05
N VAL A 28 -5.01 5.64 -16.91
CA VAL A 28 -6.15 5.11 -17.69
C VAL A 28 -7.43 5.90 -17.37
N GLY A 29 -7.64 6.27 -16.10
CA GLY A 29 -8.76 7.11 -15.68
C GLY A 29 -8.82 8.48 -16.39
N CYS A 30 -7.68 9.03 -16.79
CA CYS A 30 -7.61 10.28 -17.56
C CYS A 30 -8.20 10.15 -18.97
N PHE A 31 -8.16 8.95 -19.57
CA PHE A 31 -8.65 8.73 -20.94
C PHE A 31 -10.17 8.49 -21.03
N CYS A 32 -10.90 8.47 -19.91
CA CYS A 32 -12.36 8.40 -19.92
C CYS A 32 -12.96 9.70 -20.49
N TRP A 33 -13.38 9.67 -21.76
CA TRP A 33 -14.13 10.75 -22.42
C TRP A 33 -15.63 10.42 -22.49
N GLY A 34 -16.48 11.41 -22.23
CA GLY A 34 -17.93 11.26 -22.30
C GLY A 34 -18.68 12.46 -21.72
N LYS A 35 -20.02 12.42 -21.79
CA LYS A 35 -20.94 13.49 -21.34
C LYS A 35 -20.70 13.95 -19.89
N ASN A 36 -20.25 13.05 -19.01
CA ASN A 36 -19.90 13.33 -17.61
C ASN A 36 -18.40 13.08 -17.31
N GLY A 37 -17.53 13.22 -18.33
CA GLY A 37 -16.12 12.81 -18.25
C GLY A 37 -15.33 13.46 -17.09
N VAL A 38 -15.67 14.69 -16.71
CA VAL A 38 -15.04 15.38 -15.57
C VAL A 38 -15.30 14.65 -14.25
N VAL A 39 -16.54 14.23 -13.99
CA VAL A 39 -16.91 13.52 -12.76
C VAL A 39 -16.19 12.18 -12.67
N TYR A 40 -16.19 11.41 -13.76
CA TYR A 40 -15.49 10.12 -13.81
C TYR A 40 -13.98 10.26 -13.60
N ARG A 41 -13.33 11.24 -14.24
CA ARG A 41 -11.89 11.50 -14.06
C ARG A 41 -11.56 11.85 -12.62
N THR A 42 -12.33 12.76 -12.02
CA THR A 42 -12.08 13.19 -10.64
C THR A 42 -12.27 12.05 -9.65
N ILE A 43 -13.31 11.22 -9.82
CA ILE A 43 -13.55 10.07 -8.94
C ILE A 43 -12.48 9.00 -9.13
N ILE A 44 -12.07 8.68 -10.36
CA ILE A 44 -11.07 7.65 -10.63
C ILE A 44 -9.68 8.09 -10.15
N ILE A 45 -9.26 9.31 -10.49
CA ILE A 45 -7.94 9.84 -10.10
C ILE A 45 -7.90 10.07 -8.59
N GLY A 46 -8.90 10.73 -8.03
CA GLY A 46 -8.99 10.99 -6.59
C GLY A 46 -9.10 9.70 -5.78
N GLY A 47 -9.93 8.75 -6.23
CA GLY A 47 -10.07 7.45 -5.60
C GLY A 47 -8.78 6.64 -5.64
N ALA A 48 -8.14 6.54 -6.81
CA ALA A 48 -6.86 5.85 -6.96
C ALA A 48 -5.76 6.47 -6.07
N PHE A 49 -5.70 7.80 -5.98
CA PHE A 49 -4.75 8.50 -5.11
C PHE A 49 -5.00 8.23 -3.63
N CYS A 50 -6.26 8.29 -3.17
CA CYS A 50 -6.61 8.00 -1.77
C CYS A 50 -6.29 6.55 -1.39
N ILE A 51 -6.61 5.59 -2.27
CA ILE A 51 -6.32 4.17 -2.01
C ILE A 51 -4.81 3.92 -2.03
N TRP A 52 -4.06 4.56 -2.95
CA TRP A 52 -2.61 4.50 -2.96
C TRP A 52 -2.00 5.06 -1.67
N LEU A 53 -2.50 6.20 -1.18
CA LEU A 53 -2.07 6.78 0.10
C LEU A 53 -2.34 5.84 1.28
N LEU A 54 -3.51 5.22 1.34
CA LEU A 54 -3.84 4.27 2.40
C LEU A 54 -2.90 3.04 2.35
N TRP A 55 -2.65 2.52 1.15
CA TRP A 55 -1.75 1.40 0.93
C TRP A 55 -0.30 1.73 1.32
N ILE A 56 0.24 2.87 0.90
CA ILE A 56 1.64 3.22 1.21
C ILE A 56 1.83 3.49 2.71
N CYS A 57 0.86 4.14 3.37
CA CYS A 57 0.91 4.38 4.81
C CYS A 57 0.90 3.07 5.61
N THR A 58 0.03 2.13 5.25
CA THR A 58 -0.02 0.82 5.92
C THR A 58 1.23 -0.01 5.66
N PHE A 59 1.80 0.06 4.44
CA PHE A 59 3.06 -0.59 4.12
C PHE A 59 4.24 -0.01 4.91
N MET A 60 4.36 1.33 4.98
CA MET A 60 5.41 2.00 5.76
C MET A 60 5.32 1.70 7.26
N ALA A 61 4.11 1.58 7.81
CA ALA A 61 3.90 1.22 9.20
C ALA A 61 4.49 -0.16 9.56
N GLN A 62 4.63 -1.05 8.57
CA GLN A 62 5.15 -2.41 8.76
C GLN A 62 6.65 -2.54 8.47
N MET A 63 7.31 -1.54 7.88
CA MET A 63 8.73 -1.66 7.50
C MET A 63 9.69 -1.61 8.68
N ASN A 64 9.31 -1.02 9.81
CA ASN A 64 10.11 -1.06 11.03
C ASN A 64 9.20 -1.14 12.27
N PRO A 65 8.58 -2.31 12.51
CA PRO A 65 7.62 -2.46 13.59
C PRO A 65 8.33 -2.45 14.93
N GLN A 66 7.99 -1.50 15.78
CA GLN A 66 8.48 -1.44 17.16
C GLN A 66 7.72 -2.40 18.09
N LEU A 67 6.53 -2.81 17.68
CA LEU A 67 5.67 -3.73 18.40
C LEU A 67 5.67 -5.07 17.67
N LEU A 68 6.03 -6.13 18.38
CA LEU A 68 5.87 -7.50 17.92
C LEU A 68 4.53 -8.04 18.42
N PRO A 69 3.83 -8.88 17.64
CA PRO A 69 2.59 -9.51 18.10
C PRO A 69 2.89 -10.41 19.30
N ALA A 70 2.28 -10.10 20.45
CA ALA A 70 2.32 -10.98 21.61
C ALA A 70 1.27 -12.08 21.42
N ARG A 71 1.72 -13.33 21.31
CA ARG A 71 0.82 -14.49 21.26
C ARG A 71 0.66 -15.07 22.67
N PRO A 72 -0.57 -15.13 23.23
CA PRO A 72 -0.79 -15.69 24.56
C PRO A 72 -0.85 -17.23 24.61
N GLU A 73 -0.53 -17.94 23.52
CA GLU A 73 -0.77 -19.39 23.44
C GLU A 73 0.10 -20.27 24.33
N TYR A 74 1.19 -19.76 24.91
CA TYR A 74 1.96 -20.53 25.90
C TYR A 74 1.30 -20.55 27.30
N TRP A 75 0.28 -19.72 27.56
CA TRP A 75 -0.40 -19.67 28.86
C TRP A 75 -1.42 -20.80 29.08
N LEU A 76 -1.85 -21.49 28.02
CA LEU A 76 -2.79 -22.62 28.09
C LEU A 76 -2.09 -23.99 28.14
N ASP A 77 -0.82 -24.06 27.75
CA ASP A 77 -0.01 -25.27 27.85
C ASP A 77 0.66 -25.43 29.23
N GLN A 78 0.50 -24.45 30.13
CA GLN A 78 1.10 -24.41 31.48
C GLN A 78 0.12 -24.71 32.63
N HIS A 79 -1.18 -24.94 32.36
CA HIS A 79 -2.20 -25.24 33.38
C HIS A 79 -3.12 -26.38 32.97
#